data_AF-A0A4V1V7A2-F1
#
_entry.id   AF-A0A4V1V7A2-F1
#
_cell.length_a   1.000
_cell.length_b   1.000
_cell.length_c   1.000
_cell.angle_alpha   90.00
_cell.angle_beta   90.00
_cell.angle_gamma   90.00
#
_symmetry.space_group_name_H-M   'P 1'
#
loop_
_entity.id
_entity.type
_entity.pdbx_description
1 polymer ?
#
loop_
_entity_poly.entity_id
_entity_poly.type
_entity_poly.pdbx_seq_one_letter_code
_entity_poly.pdbx_strand_id
1 'polypeptide(L)'
;MNESTGGIREWIIPAAFLFCTGWVVWQMPAFILDIYPPKEQSLVDVMGQLYEEKDIWPGLPGLFGGHADIVDWLMLVMVPILFIIGCLTVKVAHSEFQKWRRVDRPTLFVGRVTMIIIITMTSVMLYEVFMRYVLESPTLWANELSQWLAGFVFLCSGLYVMQQRGHIRIFLLYDTLPRNLQRAFDTFGVVLICVFAFFFVYGSYQQVFVNKFYKWEMFGTAFDPPIPATVLPAILIVMTLIAVQAVINLINDWNLEKVVHSAADDVDEDEIEALKRNIGVE
;
A
#
# COMPACT_ATOMS: atom_id res chain seq x y z
N MET A 1 -13.26 -29.52 -0.55
CA MET A 1 -11.81 -29.40 -0.31
C MET A 1 -11.66 -28.33 0.77
N ASN A 2 -11.46 -28.74 2.02
CA ASN A 2 -11.48 -27.83 3.19
C ASN A 2 -10.12 -27.11 3.30
N GLU A 3 -9.91 -26.06 2.52
CA GLU A 3 -8.84 -25.11 2.80
C GLU A 3 -9.41 -23.99 3.66
N SER A 4 -9.15 -24.04 4.97
CA SER A 4 -9.56 -22.97 5.88
C SER A 4 -8.78 -21.69 5.52
N THR A 5 -9.41 -20.83 4.75
CA THR A 5 -9.06 -19.41 4.66
C THR A 5 -9.32 -18.77 6.03
N GLY A 6 -8.45 -17.87 6.50
CA GLY A 6 -8.67 -17.14 7.77
C GLY A 6 -7.88 -17.64 8.98
N GLY A 7 -6.68 -18.18 8.81
CA GLY A 7 -5.80 -18.46 9.95
C GLY A 7 -5.41 -17.17 10.70
N ILE A 8 -5.31 -17.21 12.03
CA ILE A 8 -4.92 -16.05 12.87
C ILE A 8 -3.65 -15.34 12.36
N ARG A 9 -2.72 -16.09 11.76
CA ARG A 9 -1.48 -15.56 11.17
C ARG A 9 -1.71 -14.58 10.02
N GLU A 10 -2.77 -14.77 9.23
CA GLU A 10 -3.14 -13.91 8.10
C GLU A 10 -3.59 -12.52 8.56
N TRP A 11 -3.95 -12.37 9.84
CA TRP A 11 -4.32 -11.11 10.46
C TRP A 11 -3.17 -10.50 11.26
N ILE A 12 -2.48 -11.31 12.08
CA ILE A 12 -1.43 -10.83 12.97
C ILE A 12 -0.22 -10.31 12.18
N ILE A 13 0.22 -11.01 11.13
CA ILE A 13 1.46 -10.63 10.43
C ILE A 13 1.29 -9.28 9.71
N PRO A 14 0.23 -9.05 8.90
CA PRO A 14 0.02 -7.74 8.28
C PRO A 14 -0.23 -6.62 9.31
N ALA A 15 -0.94 -6.92 10.41
CA ALA A 15 -1.16 -5.94 11.48
C ALA A 15 0.14 -5.55 12.21
N ALA A 16 0.97 -6.53 12.56
CA ALA A 16 2.28 -6.27 13.16
C ALA A 16 3.19 -5.50 12.21
N PHE A 17 3.20 -5.85 10.92
CA PHE A 17 3.94 -5.12 9.90
C PHE A 17 3.47 -3.67 9.79
N LEU A 18 2.16 -3.43 9.76
CA LEU A 18 1.58 -2.09 9.72
C LEU A 18 1.96 -1.29 10.97
N PHE A 19 1.90 -1.91 12.15
CA PHE A 19 2.29 -1.26 13.41
C PHE A 19 3.78 -0.85 13.40
N CYS A 20 4.69 -1.77 13.08
CA CYS A 20 6.12 -1.47 13.02
C CYS A 20 6.43 -0.40 11.95
N THR A 21 5.78 -0.49 10.78
CA THR A 21 5.98 0.50 9.71
C THR A 21 5.42 1.87 10.12
N GLY A 22 4.25 1.91 10.74
CA GLY A 22 3.66 3.14 11.28
C GLY A 22 4.56 3.78 12.34
N TRP A 23 5.15 2.98 13.23
CA TRP A 23 6.13 3.45 14.21
C TRP A 23 7.35 4.08 13.55
N VAL A 24 7.98 3.36 12.62
CA VAL A 24 9.16 3.84 11.89
C VAL A 24 8.85 5.11 11.10
N VAL A 25 7.68 5.18 10.47
CA VAL A 25 7.23 6.37 9.75
C VAL A 25 7.03 7.55 10.71
N TRP A 26 6.45 7.32 11.89
CA TRP A 26 6.26 8.39 12.87
C TRP A 26 7.59 8.92 13.41
N GLN A 27 8.53 8.02 13.71
CA GLN A 27 9.85 8.33 14.26
C GLN A 27 10.93 8.63 13.20
N MET A 28 10.54 8.78 11.93
CA MET A 28 11.48 9.01 10.84
C MET A 28 12.42 10.22 11.01
N PRO A 29 12.00 11.35 11.62
CA PRO A 29 12.91 12.46 11.90
C PRO A 29 14.17 12.04 12.67
N ALA A 30 14.05 11.16 13.67
CA ALA A 30 15.19 10.69 14.44
C ALA A 30 16.19 9.91 13.57
N PHE A 31 15.69 9.02 12.71
CA PHE A 31 16.54 8.29 11.77
C PHE A 31 17.20 9.21 10.74
N ILE A 32 16.49 10.24 10.26
CA ILE A 32 17.06 11.23 9.33
C ILE A 32 18.21 11.97 10.02
N LEU A 33 18.01 12.45 11.25
CA LEU A 33 19.04 13.15 12.01
C LEU A 33 20.28 12.27 12.28
N ASP A 34 20.08 10.99 12.58
CA ASP A 34 21.18 10.08 12.93
C ASP A 34 21.95 9.55 11.72
N ILE A 35 21.24 9.18 10.65
CA ILE A 35 21.83 8.51 9.49
C ILE A 35 22.26 9.51 8.42
N TYR A 36 21.47 10.57 8.21
CA TYR A 36 21.69 11.53 7.13
C TYR A 36 21.25 12.95 7.53
N PRO A 37 21.96 13.58 8.49
CA PRO A 37 21.58 14.88 9.00
C PRO A 37 21.53 15.94 7.88
N PRO A 38 20.51 16.82 7.87
CA PRO A 38 20.45 17.93 6.93
C PRO A 38 21.70 18.82 7.00
N LYS A 39 22.13 19.35 5.85
CA LYS A 39 23.30 20.24 5.78
C LYS A 39 23.06 21.60 6.44
N GLU A 40 21.80 22.03 6.51
CA GLU A 40 21.40 23.30 7.09
C GLU A 40 21.09 23.11 8.57
N GLN A 41 21.83 23.82 9.44
CA GLN A 41 21.65 23.72 10.90
C GLN A 41 20.21 24.06 11.32
N SER A 42 19.58 25.05 10.68
CA SER A 42 18.20 25.42 10.96
C SER A 42 17.21 24.26 10.74
N LEU A 43 17.45 23.41 9.74
CA LEU A 43 16.58 22.25 9.49
C LEU A 43 16.81 21.14 10.52
N VAL A 44 18.07 20.96 10.95
CA VAL A 44 18.42 20.04 12.04
C VAL A 44 17.69 20.44 13.33
N ASP A 45 17.74 21.73 13.68
CA ASP A 45 17.10 22.24 14.90
C ASP A 45 15.57 22.09 14.84
N VAL A 46 14.95 22.40 13.69
CA VAL A 46 13.49 22.25 13.50
C VAL A 46 13.06 20.78 13.58
N MET A 47 13.78 19.86 12.94
CA MET A 47 13.46 18.42 13.01
C MET A 47 13.71 17.85 14.40
N GLY A 48 14.78 18.29 15.08
CA GLY A 48 15.08 17.87 16.44
C GLY A 48 13.96 18.27 17.40
N GLN A 49 13.49 19.52 17.31
CA GLN A 49 12.34 20.00 18.09
C GLN A 49 11.06 19.23 17.76
N LEU A 50 10.81 18.99 16.47
CA LEU A 50 9.64 18.22 16.03
C LEU A 50 9.66 16.79 16.59
N TYR A 51 10.83 16.15 16.61
CA TYR A 51 11.00 14.83 17.19
C TYR A 51 10.77 14.87 18.71
N GLU A 52 11.41 15.79 19.42
CA GLU A 52 11.23 15.92 20.88
C GLU A 52 9.77 16.18 21.29
N GLU A 53 9.00 16.91 20.49
CA GLU A 53 7.58 17.16 20.73
C GLU A 53 6.70 15.93 20.47
N LYS A 54 7.05 15.14 19.44
CA LYS A 54 6.21 14.05 18.92
C LYS A 54 6.70 12.65 19.25
N ASP A 55 7.76 12.54 20.04
CA ASP A 55 8.30 11.28 20.50
C ASP A 55 7.25 10.51 21.32
N ILE A 56 7.08 9.24 20.97
CA ILE A 56 6.11 8.35 21.61
C ILE A 56 6.62 7.94 23.00
N TRP A 57 7.95 7.81 23.18
CA TRP A 57 8.53 7.29 24.41
C TRP A 57 9.64 8.17 25.00
N PRO A 58 9.28 9.35 25.56
CA PRO A 58 10.26 10.32 26.00
C PRO A 58 11.14 9.78 27.14
N GLY A 59 12.44 10.04 27.02
CA GLY A 59 13.44 9.79 28.08
C GLY A 59 14.30 8.55 27.89
N LEU A 60 14.12 7.78 26.80
CA LEU A 60 15.09 6.78 26.40
C LEU A 60 16.30 7.45 25.73
N PRO A 61 17.54 7.09 26.09
CA PRO A 61 18.71 7.63 25.43
C PRO A 61 18.83 7.04 24.02
N GLY A 62 19.06 7.91 23.04
CA GLY A 62 19.31 7.47 21.68
C GLY A 62 20.55 6.59 21.58
N LEU A 63 20.44 5.57 20.74
CA LEU A 63 21.51 4.61 20.51
C LEU A 63 22.66 5.29 19.76
N PHE A 64 23.90 4.93 20.05
CA PHE A 64 25.10 5.49 19.40
C PHE A 64 25.29 7.00 19.57
N GLY A 65 24.62 7.63 20.54
CA GLY A 65 24.67 9.09 20.74
C GLY A 65 23.80 9.87 19.76
N GLY A 66 22.90 9.19 19.04
CA GLY A 66 21.88 9.80 18.18
C GLY A 66 20.58 10.12 18.92
N HIS A 67 19.53 10.38 18.16
CA HIS A 67 18.16 10.64 18.61
C HIS A 67 17.32 9.37 18.69
N ALA A 68 17.51 8.40 17.78
CA ALA A 68 16.70 7.19 17.69
C ALA A 68 17.09 6.18 18.78
N ASP A 69 16.10 5.71 19.54
CA ASP A 69 16.31 4.83 20.67
C ASP A 69 16.36 3.34 20.27
N ILE A 70 16.58 2.46 21.26
CA ILE A 70 16.66 1.01 21.02
C ILE A 70 15.36 0.42 20.45
N VAL A 71 14.20 0.96 20.81
CA VAL A 71 12.89 0.53 20.32
C VAL A 71 12.73 0.94 18.86
N ASP A 72 13.12 2.16 18.51
CA ASP A 72 13.08 2.65 17.13
C ASP A 72 13.92 1.75 16.21
N TRP A 73 15.17 1.46 16.60
CA TRP A 73 16.04 0.55 15.84
C TRP A 73 15.47 -0.87 15.74
N LEU A 74 14.85 -1.37 16.81
CA LEU A 74 14.18 -2.67 16.79
C LEU A 74 13.00 -2.68 15.81
N MET A 75 12.17 -1.64 15.82
CA MET A 75 11.05 -1.53 14.87
C MET A 75 11.55 -1.44 13.43
N LEU A 76 12.61 -0.68 13.17
CA LEU A 76 13.24 -0.57 11.86
C LEU A 76 13.74 -1.93 11.33
N VAL A 77 14.34 -2.76 12.19
CA VAL A 77 14.78 -4.12 11.83
C VAL A 77 13.61 -5.09 11.68
N MET A 78 12.54 -4.93 12.46
CA MET A 78 11.36 -5.79 12.39
C MET A 78 10.57 -5.61 11.09
N VAL A 79 10.55 -4.40 10.50
CA VAL A 79 9.85 -4.12 9.23
C VAL A 79 10.26 -5.09 8.11
N PRO A 80 11.54 -5.22 7.70
CA PRO A 80 11.93 -6.14 6.63
C PRO A 80 11.71 -7.62 7.02
N ILE A 81 11.88 -7.98 8.29
CA ILE A 81 11.64 -9.36 8.76
C ILE A 81 10.16 -9.73 8.59
N LEU A 82 9.26 -8.87 9.07
CA LEU A 82 7.81 -9.07 8.96
C LEU A 82 7.35 -9.00 7.50
N PHE A 83 7.95 -8.16 6.68
CA PHE A 83 7.67 -8.11 5.24
C PHE A 83 8.02 -9.44 4.55
N ILE A 84 9.21 -9.98 4.81
CA ILE A 84 9.65 -11.26 4.23
C ILE A 84 8.75 -12.39 4.72
N ILE A 85 8.50 -12.48 6.03
CA ILE A 85 7.62 -13.50 6.62
C ILE A 85 6.21 -13.37 6.02
N GLY A 86 5.70 -12.16 5.88
CA GLY A 86 4.41 -11.85 5.25
C GLY A 86 4.34 -12.35 3.82
N CYS A 87 5.33 -12.02 2.99
CA CYS A 87 5.43 -12.48 1.61
C CYS A 87 5.53 -14.01 1.51
N LEU A 88 6.19 -14.68 2.46
CA LEU A 88 6.33 -16.13 2.47
C LEU A 88 5.06 -16.86 2.95
N THR A 89 4.25 -16.20 3.78
CA THR A 89 3.06 -16.78 4.42
C THR A 89 1.75 -16.40 3.75
N VAL A 90 1.77 -15.42 2.83
CA VAL A 90 0.56 -14.97 2.12
C VAL A 90 -0.11 -16.12 1.38
N LYS A 91 -1.43 -16.24 1.57
CA LYS A 91 -2.30 -17.15 0.83
C LYS A 91 -3.21 -16.36 -0.08
N VAL A 92 -3.43 -16.91 -1.27
CA VAL A 92 -4.32 -16.35 -2.28
C VAL A 92 -5.74 -16.75 -1.95
N ALA A 93 -6.66 -15.78 -1.96
CA ALA A 93 -8.07 -16.03 -1.71
C ALA A 93 -8.76 -16.61 -2.96
N HIS A 94 -9.94 -17.20 -2.80
CA HIS A 94 -10.68 -17.78 -3.93
C HIS A 94 -11.04 -16.74 -4.99
N SER A 95 -11.49 -15.55 -4.55
CA SER A 95 -11.85 -14.43 -5.41
C SER A 95 -10.66 -13.72 -6.06
N GLU A 96 -9.43 -14.14 -5.76
CA GLU A 96 -8.22 -13.57 -6.34
C GLU A 96 -7.77 -14.34 -7.58
N PHE A 97 -6.96 -13.69 -8.40
CA PHE A 97 -6.40 -14.22 -9.62
C PHE A 97 -5.56 -15.49 -9.34
N GLN A 98 -6.11 -16.64 -9.74
CA GLN A 98 -5.57 -17.96 -9.38
C GLN A 98 -4.24 -18.31 -10.08
N LYS A 99 -3.91 -17.72 -11.22
CA LYS A 99 -2.65 -18.00 -11.96
C LYS A 99 -1.48 -17.13 -11.47
N TRP A 100 -1.39 -16.92 -10.17
CA TRP A 100 -0.32 -16.14 -9.54
C TRP A 100 1.02 -16.90 -9.53
N ARG A 101 2.12 -16.15 -9.45
CA ARG A 101 3.48 -16.70 -9.34
C ARG A 101 4.16 -16.20 -8.08
N ARG A 102 5.29 -16.83 -7.71
CA ARG A 102 6.08 -16.42 -6.52
C ARG A 102 6.51 -14.96 -6.54
N VAL A 103 6.67 -14.37 -7.73
CA VAL A 103 7.02 -12.95 -7.92
C VAL A 103 5.89 -11.99 -7.50
N ASP A 104 4.64 -12.47 -7.43
CA ASP A 104 3.46 -11.68 -7.05
C ASP A 104 3.24 -11.65 -5.53
N ARG A 105 3.99 -12.46 -4.76
CA ARG A 105 3.88 -12.54 -3.30
C ARG A 105 4.00 -11.18 -2.59
N PRO A 106 4.94 -10.30 -2.96
CA PRO A 106 5.02 -8.97 -2.35
C PRO A 106 3.75 -8.16 -2.58
N THR A 107 3.21 -8.17 -3.80
CA THR A 107 1.99 -7.45 -4.14
C THR A 107 0.77 -7.99 -3.40
N LEU A 108 0.64 -9.32 -3.29
CA LEU A 108 -0.41 -9.96 -2.52
C LEU A 108 -0.32 -9.62 -1.03
N PHE A 109 0.89 -9.60 -0.47
CA PHE A 109 1.10 -9.23 0.93
C PHE A 109 0.74 -7.76 1.18
N VAL A 110 1.12 -6.85 0.28
CA VAL A 110 0.69 -5.44 0.32
C VAL A 110 -0.84 -5.35 0.33
N GLY A 111 -1.55 -6.15 -0.47
CA GLY A 111 -3.02 -6.23 -0.44
C GLY A 111 -3.58 -6.64 0.93
N ARG A 112 -2.94 -7.59 1.64
CA ARG A 112 -3.33 -7.97 3.01
C ARG A 112 -3.06 -6.85 4.02
N VAL A 113 -1.96 -6.11 3.87
CA VAL A 113 -1.69 -4.93 4.70
C VAL A 113 -2.77 -3.86 4.45
N THR A 114 -3.15 -3.63 3.19
CA THR A 114 -4.22 -2.68 2.82
C THR A 114 -5.56 -3.05 3.46
N MET A 115 -5.89 -4.34 3.54
CA MET A 115 -7.09 -4.81 4.26
C MET A 115 -7.09 -4.33 5.72
N ILE A 116 -5.97 -4.46 6.43
CA ILE A 116 -5.86 -3.98 7.82
C ILE A 116 -5.97 -2.46 7.88
N ILE A 117 -5.36 -1.72 6.94
CA ILE A 117 -5.48 -0.26 6.88
C ILE A 117 -6.95 0.17 6.73
N ILE A 118 -7.72 -0.49 5.87
CA ILE A 118 -9.15 -0.20 5.68
C ILE A 118 -9.91 -0.40 6.99
N ILE A 119 -9.69 -1.53 7.68
CA ILE A 119 -10.35 -1.83 8.96
C ILE A 119 -10.00 -0.78 10.02
N THR A 120 -8.72 -0.39 10.12
CA THR A 120 -8.26 0.66 11.03
C THR A 120 -8.93 2.00 10.70
N MET A 121 -8.96 2.39 9.42
CA MET A 121 -9.59 3.62 8.97
C MET A 121 -11.09 3.65 9.28
N THR A 122 -11.82 2.55 9.00
CA THR A 122 -13.23 2.43 9.34
C THR A 122 -13.45 2.54 10.86
N SER A 123 -12.58 1.93 11.66
CA SER A 123 -12.67 1.99 13.13
C SER A 123 -12.46 3.42 13.65
N VAL A 124 -11.49 4.16 13.10
CA VAL A 124 -11.24 5.58 13.41
C VAL A 124 -12.46 6.44 13.04
N MET A 125 -13.06 6.21 11.87
CA MET A 125 -14.25 6.95 11.44
C MET A 125 -15.46 6.66 12.33
N LEU A 126 -15.68 5.40 12.72
CA LEU A 126 -16.75 5.03 13.66
C LEU A 126 -16.53 5.67 15.04
N TYR A 127 -15.29 5.68 15.52
CA TYR A 127 -14.91 6.38 16.75
C TYR A 127 -15.22 7.88 16.66
N GLU A 128 -14.86 8.54 15.56
CA GLU A 128 -15.14 9.97 15.38
C GLU A 128 -16.65 10.27 15.33
N VAL A 129 -17.42 9.43 14.64
CA VAL A 129 -18.90 9.55 14.62
C VAL A 129 -19.45 9.43 16.04
N PHE A 130 -18.97 8.47 16.83
CA PHE A 130 -19.38 8.32 18.23
C PHE A 130 -19.01 9.54 19.06
N MET A 131 -17.74 9.97 19.02
CA MET A 131 -17.25 11.13 19.77
C MET A 131 -18.02 12.41 19.44
N ARG A 132 -18.32 12.64 18.16
CA ARG A 132 -18.98 13.85 17.68
C ARG A 132 -20.46 13.89 18.00
N TYR A 133 -21.17 12.79 17.78
CA TYR A 133 -22.64 12.78 17.86
C TYR A 133 -23.18 12.27 19.19
N VAL A 134 -22.42 11.45 19.93
CA VAL A 134 -22.85 10.92 21.23
C VAL A 134 -22.23 11.70 22.38
N LEU A 135 -20.93 12.01 22.28
CA LEU A 135 -20.19 12.68 23.35
C LEU A 135 -20.01 14.20 23.12
N GLU A 136 -20.49 14.72 21.99
CA GLU A 136 -20.40 16.14 21.61
C GLU A 136 -18.96 16.70 21.68
N SER A 137 -17.95 15.84 21.54
CA SER A 137 -16.53 16.16 21.69
C SER A 137 -15.75 15.71 20.44
N PRO A 138 -15.81 16.47 19.33
CA PRO A 138 -15.14 16.10 18.08
C PRO A 138 -13.62 16.01 18.26
N THR A 139 -12.98 15.05 17.58
CA THR A 139 -11.53 14.89 17.68
C THR A 139 -10.78 15.70 16.64
N LEU A 140 -9.57 16.15 17.00
CA LEU A 140 -8.72 16.94 16.11
C LEU A 140 -7.92 16.08 15.11
N TRP A 141 -7.77 14.79 15.38
CA TRP A 141 -6.88 13.89 14.66
C TRP A 141 -7.59 12.92 13.70
N ALA A 142 -8.84 12.52 13.99
CA ALA A 142 -9.46 11.41 13.28
C ALA A 142 -9.68 11.68 11.78
N ASN A 143 -10.07 12.91 11.42
CA ASN A 143 -10.25 13.30 10.02
C ASN A 143 -8.95 13.21 9.23
N GLU A 144 -7.87 13.79 9.76
CA GLU A 144 -6.57 13.82 9.09
C GLU A 144 -5.92 12.45 9.04
N LEU A 145 -6.01 11.67 10.13
CA LEU A 145 -5.55 10.28 10.12
C LEU A 145 -6.31 9.45 9.08
N SER A 146 -7.62 9.62 8.96
CA SER A 146 -8.41 8.90 7.96
C SER A 146 -8.03 9.29 6.53
N GLN A 147 -7.78 10.58 6.28
CA GLN A 147 -7.26 11.05 4.99
C GLN A 147 -5.88 10.46 4.68
N TRP A 148 -5.02 10.38 5.69
CA TRP A 148 -3.69 9.81 5.55
C TRP A 148 -3.74 8.32 5.19
N LEU A 149 -4.54 7.54 5.93
CA LEU A 149 -4.77 6.11 5.66
C LEU A 149 -5.43 5.90 4.29
N ALA A 150 -6.42 6.72 3.92
CA ALA A 150 -7.08 6.66 2.62
C ALA A 150 -6.10 6.86 1.46
N GLY A 151 -5.12 7.76 1.62
CA GLY A 151 -4.03 7.94 0.65
C GLY A 151 -3.27 6.65 0.40
N PHE A 152 -2.85 5.94 1.45
CA PHE A 152 -2.17 4.64 1.30
C PHE A 152 -3.07 3.55 0.74
N VAL A 153 -4.34 3.49 1.15
CA VAL A 153 -5.31 2.53 0.59
C VAL A 153 -5.44 2.71 -0.91
N PHE A 154 -5.61 3.95 -1.37
CA PHE A 154 -5.73 4.26 -2.80
C PHE A 154 -4.51 3.78 -3.59
N LEU A 155 -3.29 4.05 -3.10
CA LEU A 155 -2.05 3.67 -3.76
C LEU A 155 -1.86 2.16 -3.80
N CYS A 156 -1.94 1.51 -2.64
CA CYS A 156 -1.73 0.06 -2.55
C CYS A 156 -2.79 -0.72 -3.34
N SER A 157 -4.03 -0.23 -3.38
CA SER A 157 -5.09 -0.82 -4.20
C SER A 157 -4.75 -0.79 -5.69
N GLY A 158 -4.11 0.26 -6.19
CA GLY A 158 -3.66 0.32 -7.59
C GLY A 158 -2.64 -0.78 -7.94
N LEU A 159 -1.65 -1.01 -7.06
CA LEU A 159 -0.68 -2.10 -7.22
C LEU A 159 -1.34 -3.47 -7.15
N TYR A 160 -2.24 -3.67 -6.18
CA TYR A 160 -2.99 -4.90 -6.03
C TYR A 160 -3.85 -5.20 -7.25
N VAL A 161 -4.65 -4.24 -7.72
CA VAL A 161 -5.51 -4.38 -8.92
C VAL A 161 -4.68 -4.69 -10.17
N MET A 162 -3.48 -4.11 -10.31
CA MET A 162 -2.58 -4.43 -11.41
C MET A 162 -2.19 -5.92 -11.39
N GLN A 163 -1.85 -6.48 -10.23
CA GLN A 163 -1.55 -7.91 -10.09
C GLN A 163 -2.79 -8.79 -10.35
N GLN A 164 -3.97 -8.33 -9.95
CA GLN A 164 -5.25 -9.03 -10.18
C GLN A 164 -5.75 -8.94 -11.63
N ARG A 165 -5.09 -8.15 -12.50
CA ARG A 165 -5.55 -7.83 -13.86
C ARG A 165 -6.92 -7.14 -13.91
N GLY A 166 -7.34 -6.52 -12.81
CA GLY A 166 -8.67 -5.93 -12.66
C GLY A 166 -8.82 -4.53 -13.28
N HIS A 167 -7.83 -4.03 -14.00
CA HIS A 167 -8.01 -2.81 -14.78
C HIS A 167 -9.01 -3.06 -15.92
N ILE A 168 -9.98 -2.15 -16.07
CA ILE A 168 -11.03 -2.24 -17.07
C ILE A 168 -10.40 -2.38 -18.47
N ARG A 169 -10.78 -3.43 -19.20
CA ARG A 169 -10.35 -3.71 -20.58
C ARG A 169 -11.59 -3.89 -21.45
N ILE A 170 -11.53 -3.41 -22.69
CA ILE A 170 -12.60 -3.60 -23.67
C ILE A 170 -12.35 -4.93 -24.39
N PHE A 171 -12.96 -6.01 -23.90
CA PHE A 171 -12.77 -7.36 -24.45
C PHE A 171 -13.38 -7.54 -25.84
N LEU A 172 -14.53 -6.93 -26.13
CA LEU A 172 -15.25 -7.10 -27.40
C LEU A 172 -14.38 -6.82 -28.63
N LEU A 173 -13.64 -5.70 -28.63
CA LEU A 173 -12.75 -5.37 -29.75
C LEU A 173 -11.46 -6.18 -29.66
N TYR A 174 -10.90 -6.35 -28.47
CA TYR A 174 -9.64 -7.05 -28.25
C TYR A 174 -9.71 -8.53 -28.67
N ASP A 175 -10.83 -9.20 -28.42
CA ASP A 175 -11.04 -10.63 -28.70
C ASP A 175 -11.26 -10.92 -30.18
N THR A 176 -11.63 -9.93 -30.99
CA THR A 176 -11.69 -10.11 -32.45
C THR A 176 -10.31 -10.10 -33.11
N LEU A 177 -9.28 -9.59 -32.43
CA LEU A 177 -7.96 -9.41 -33.01
C LEU A 177 -7.15 -10.72 -33.08
N PRO A 178 -6.25 -10.86 -34.07
CA PRO A 178 -5.28 -11.96 -34.09
C PRO A 178 -4.29 -11.84 -32.92
N ARG A 179 -3.78 -12.98 -32.42
CA ARG A 179 -2.90 -13.04 -31.23
C ARG A 179 -1.67 -12.12 -31.32
N ASN A 180 -1.12 -11.96 -32.52
CA ASN A 180 0.04 -11.09 -32.73
C ASN A 180 -0.29 -9.61 -32.48
N LEU A 181 -1.50 -9.17 -32.84
CA LEU A 181 -1.93 -7.79 -32.66
C LEU A 181 -2.37 -7.53 -31.21
N GLN A 182 -2.97 -8.53 -30.55
CA GLN A 182 -3.20 -8.50 -29.09
C GLN A 182 -1.89 -8.27 -28.32
N ARG A 183 -0.85 -9.06 -28.61
CA ARG A 183 0.48 -8.91 -28.01
C ARG A 183 1.08 -7.52 -28.28
N ALA A 184 0.90 -6.98 -29.48
CA ALA A 184 1.38 -5.64 -29.81
C ALA A 184 0.68 -4.57 -28.96
N PHE A 185 -0.65 -4.66 -28.79
CA PHE A 185 -1.40 -3.74 -27.93
C PHE A 185 -1.04 -3.87 -26.45
N ASP A 186 -0.88 -5.09 -25.93
CA ASP A 186 -0.43 -5.31 -24.54
C ASP A 186 0.96 -4.73 -24.31
N THR A 187 1.88 -4.98 -25.25
CA THR A 187 3.25 -4.44 -25.19
C THR A 187 3.23 -2.91 -25.25
N PHE A 188 2.44 -2.33 -26.15
CA PHE A 188 2.30 -0.88 -26.26
C PHE A 188 1.74 -0.25 -24.98
N GLY A 189 0.70 -0.86 -24.39
CA GLY A 189 0.12 -0.40 -23.12
C GLY A 189 1.14 -0.42 -21.98
N VAL A 190 1.91 -1.50 -21.85
CA VAL A 190 2.96 -1.63 -20.83
C VAL A 190 4.10 -0.64 -21.07
N VAL A 191 4.53 -0.45 -22.32
CA VAL A 191 5.52 0.58 -22.67
C VAL A 191 5.01 1.97 -22.27
N LEU A 192 3.75 2.30 -22.55
CA LEU A 192 3.17 3.58 -22.16
C LEU A 192 3.16 3.76 -20.64
N ILE A 193 2.80 2.73 -19.87
CA ILE A 193 2.86 2.75 -18.41
C ILE A 193 4.30 2.98 -17.93
N CYS A 194 5.28 2.28 -18.49
CA CYS A 194 6.69 2.43 -18.12
C CYS A 194 7.24 3.82 -18.44
N VAL A 195 6.91 4.36 -19.62
CA VAL A 195 7.32 5.70 -20.05
C VAL A 195 6.68 6.75 -19.14
N PHE A 196 5.37 6.63 -18.87
CA PHE A 196 4.68 7.50 -17.94
C PHE A 196 5.30 7.45 -16.54
N ALA A 197 5.53 6.26 -15.99
CA ALA A 197 6.15 6.08 -14.67
C ALA A 197 7.55 6.70 -14.62
N PHE A 198 8.37 6.51 -15.66
CA PHE A 198 9.70 7.10 -15.75
C PHE A 198 9.67 8.62 -15.71
N PHE A 199 8.89 9.27 -16.59
CA PHE A 199 8.81 10.73 -16.63
C PHE A 199 8.16 11.31 -15.37
N PHE A 200 7.16 10.63 -14.82
CA PHE A 200 6.48 11.04 -13.60
C PHE A 200 7.42 11.01 -12.38
N VAL A 201 8.19 9.93 -12.22
CA VAL A 201 9.20 9.82 -11.15
C VAL A 201 10.33 10.83 -11.36
N TYR A 202 10.87 10.92 -12.58
CA TYR A 202 11.95 11.85 -12.88
C TYR A 202 11.54 13.32 -12.63
N GLY A 203 10.38 13.75 -13.14
CA GLY A 203 9.89 15.11 -12.98
C GLY A 203 9.51 15.47 -11.53
N SER A 204 9.08 14.48 -10.74
CA SER A 204 8.64 14.69 -9.36
C SER A 204 9.74 14.48 -8.32
N TYR A 205 10.86 13.85 -8.69
CA TYR A 205 11.89 13.39 -7.75
C TYR A 205 12.40 14.51 -6.82
N GLN A 206 12.78 15.65 -7.38
CA GLN A 206 13.31 16.77 -6.59
C GLN A 206 12.25 17.34 -5.65
N GLN A 207 11.03 17.55 -6.15
CA GLN A 207 9.95 18.07 -5.33
C GLN A 207 9.61 17.13 -4.18
N VAL A 208 9.53 15.83 -4.45
CA VAL A 208 9.07 14.84 -3.46
C VAL A 208 10.16 14.51 -2.46
N PHE A 209 11.33 14.05 -2.91
CA PHE A 209 12.36 13.59 -1.99
C PHE A 209 13.09 14.75 -1.33
N VAL A 210 13.51 15.77 -2.08
CA VAL A 210 14.31 16.88 -1.54
C VAL A 210 13.47 17.87 -0.75
N ASN A 211 12.32 18.28 -1.29
CA ASN A 211 11.53 19.33 -0.64
C ASN A 211 10.53 18.82 0.40
N LYS A 212 9.98 17.61 0.25
CA LYS A 212 8.95 17.09 1.17
C LYS A 212 9.50 16.07 2.16
N PHE A 213 10.15 15.01 1.67
CA PHE A 213 10.63 13.91 2.52
C PHE A 213 11.85 14.31 3.37
N TYR A 214 12.92 14.79 2.73
CA TYR A 214 14.16 15.17 3.45
C TYR A 214 13.99 16.35 4.40
N LYS A 215 12.97 17.19 4.19
CA LYS A 215 12.60 18.27 5.12
C LYS A 215 11.56 17.85 6.16
N TRP A 216 11.07 16.61 6.06
CA TRP A 216 10.01 16.07 6.87
C TRP A 216 8.80 17.01 6.99
N GLU A 217 8.28 17.43 5.84
CA GLU A 217 7.18 18.40 5.79
C GLU A 217 5.88 17.83 6.37
N MET A 218 5.34 18.58 7.33
CA MET A 218 4.12 18.28 8.07
C MET A 218 2.90 18.96 7.43
N PHE A 219 1.70 18.59 7.86
CA PHE A 219 0.45 19.07 7.26
C PHE A 219 0.07 20.51 7.68
N GLY A 220 0.56 21.00 8.82
CA GLY A 220 0.37 22.37 9.31
C GLY A 220 -0.93 22.59 10.10
N THR A 221 -1.48 21.53 10.69
CA THR A 221 -2.77 21.52 11.42
C THR A 221 -2.58 21.21 12.91
N ALA A 222 -3.65 20.98 13.67
CA ALA A 222 -3.52 20.70 15.10
C ALA A 222 -2.98 19.29 15.41
N PHE A 223 -3.34 18.28 14.61
CA PHE A 223 -2.76 16.93 14.71
C PHE A 223 -1.42 16.84 13.98
N ASP A 224 -1.30 17.59 12.88
CA ASP A 224 -0.06 17.79 12.12
C ASP A 224 0.65 16.48 11.74
N PRO A 225 0.00 15.55 11.00
CA PRO A 225 0.64 14.33 10.53
C PRO A 225 1.60 14.62 9.35
N PRO A 226 2.64 13.79 9.14
CA PRO A 226 3.58 13.93 8.02
C PRO A 226 2.99 13.45 6.68
N ILE A 227 1.79 13.92 6.30
CA ILE A 227 1.11 13.51 5.07
C ILE A 227 1.95 13.83 3.82
N PRO A 228 2.44 15.07 3.60
CA PRO A 228 3.23 15.39 2.42
C PRO A 228 4.54 14.61 2.37
N ALA A 229 5.24 14.51 3.51
CA ALA A 229 6.49 13.79 3.60
C ALA A 229 6.37 12.29 3.32
N THR A 230 5.20 11.66 3.54
CA THR A 230 5.06 10.20 3.44
C THR A 230 4.27 9.75 2.21
N VAL A 231 3.14 10.39 1.92
CA VAL A 231 2.26 10.00 0.81
C VAL A 231 2.89 10.32 -0.54
N LEU A 232 3.57 11.46 -0.68
CA LEU A 232 4.18 11.84 -1.96
C LEU A 232 5.33 10.90 -2.38
N PRO A 233 6.27 10.51 -1.50
CA PRO A 233 7.24 9.47 -1.84
C PRO A 233 6.59 8.12 -2.11
N ALA A 234 5.58 7.74 -1.33
CA ALA A 234 4.84 6.50 -1.53
C ALA A 234 4.19 6.45 -2.92
N ILE A 235 3.66 7.57 -3.43
CA ILE A 235 3.13 7.68 -4.79
C ILE A 235 4.19 7.30 -5.83
N LEU A 236 5.41 7.84 -5.73
CA LEU A 236 6.48 7.55 -6.69
C LEU A 236 6.96 6.09 -6.60
N ILE A 237 7.09 5.57 -5.38
CA ILE A 237 7.50 4.18 -5.14
C ILE A 237 6.45 3.22 -5.70
N VAL A 238 5.18 3.40 -5.34
CA VAL A 238 4.08 2.52 -5.77
C VAL A 238 3.86 2.61 -7.28
N MET A 239 3.98 3.80 -7.89
CA MET A 239 3.89 3.95 -9.34
C MET A 239 5.01 3.19 -10.07
N THR A 240 6.22 3.18 -9.49
CA THR A 240 7.32 2.36 -10.01
C THR A 240 7.00 0.86 -9.87
N LEU A 241 6.46 0.43 -8.73
CA LEU A 241 6.06 -0.96 -8.51
C LEU A 241 4.93 -1.41 -9.45
N ILE A 242 3.96 -0.54 -9.74
CA ILE A 242 2.88 -0.81 -10.71
C ILE A 242 3.48 -1.02 -12.11
N ALA A 243 4.43 -0.18 -12.53
CA ALA A 243 5.09 -0.36 -13.82
C ALA A 243 5.87 -1.69 -13.89
N VAL A 244 6.59 -2.04 -12.81
CA VAL A 244 7.27 -3.34 -12.69
C VAL A 244 6.27 -4.49 -12.74
N GLN A 245 5.16 -4.41 -12.00
CA GLN A 245 4.11 -5.44 -12.02
C GLN A 245 3.47 -5.58 -13.40
N ALA A 246 3.27 -4.47 -14.13
CA ALA A 246 2.76 -4.50 -15.50
C ALA A 246 3.70 -5.25 -16.46
N VAL A 247 5.01 -5.03 -16.33
CA VAL A 247 6.03 -5.77 -17.10
C VAL A 247 6.03 -7.25 -16.72
N ILE A 248 5.97 -7.58 -15.43
CA ILE A 248 5.89 -8.96 -14.94
C ILE A 248 4.65 -9.66 -15.52
N ASN A 249 3.49 -9.01 -15.50
CA ASN A 249 2.26 -9.54 -16.07
C ASN A 249 2.41 -9.81 -17.57
N LEU A 250 2.98 -8.88 -18.34
CA LEU A 250 3.22 -9.06 -19.78
C LEU A 250 4.11 -10.27 -20.08
N ILE A 251 5.20 -10.43 -19.32
CA ILE A 251 6.12 -11.55 -19.48
C ILE A 251 5.43 -12.87 -19.11
N ASN A 252 4.67 -12.88 -18.01
CA ASN A 252 3.97 -14.07 -17.55
C ASN A 252 2.88 -14.52 -18.53
N ASP A 253 2.24 -13.57 -19.21
CA ASP A 253 1.13 -13.81 -20.13
C ASP A 253 1.55 -14.12 -21.56
N TRP A 254 2.82 -13.88 -21.88
CA TRP A 254 3.32 -13.95 -23.24
C TRP A 254 2.99 -15.26 -23.95
N ASN A 255 3.12 -16.38 -23.23
CA ASN A 255 2.93 -17.73 -23.74
C ASN A 255 1.55 -18.34 -23.44
N LEU A 256 0.65 -17.59 -22.80
CA LEU A 256 -0.71 -18.09 -22.60
C LEU A 256 -1.42 -18.20 -23.95
N GLU A 257 -2.41 -19.07 -24.04
CA GLU A 257 -3.29 -19.13 -25.21
C GLU A 257 -4.28 -17.95 -25.20
N LYS A 258 -4.92 -17.71 -26.34
CA LYS A 258 -5.97 -16.70 -26.44
C LYS A 258 -7.18 -17.18 -25.64
N VAL A 259 -7.41 -16.56 -24.49
CA VAL A 259 -8.66 -16.70 -23.75
C VAL A 259 -9.68 -15.82 -24.44
N VAL A 260 -10.69 -16.42 -25.06
CA VAL A 260 -11.84 -15.70 -25.61
C VAL A 260 -12.79 -15.52 -24.45
N HIS A 261 -13.07 -14.27 -24.08
CA HIS A 261 -13.90 -13.98 -22.91
C HIS A 261 -15.36 -14.09 -23.37
N SER A 262 -16.09 -15.04 -22.80
CA SER A 262 -17.53 -15.15 -23.00
C SER A 262 -18.25 -14.33 -21.94
N ALA A 263 -19.43 -13.78 -22.25
CA ALA A 263 -20.28 -13.13 -21.24
C ALA A 263 -20.69 -14.08 -20.09
N ALA A 264 -20.49 -15.39 -20.27
CA ALA A 264 -20.69 -16.40 -19.23
C ALA A 264 -19.52 -16.50 -18.22
N ASP A 265 -18.32 -16.03 -18.56
CA ASP A 265 -17.13 -16.14 -17.69
C ASP A 265 -17.14 -15.12 -16.52
N ASP A 266 -17.96 -14.07 -16.63
CA ASP A 266 -18.17 -13.05 -15.59
C ASP A 266 -19.26 -13.44 -14.58
N VAL A 267 -19.93 -14.59 -14.78
CA VAL A 267 -21.00 -15.05 -13.87
C VAL A 267 -20.41 -15.93 -12.79
N ASP A 268 -20.41 -15.46 -11.55
CA ASP A 268 -19.89 -16.20 -10.40
C ASP A 268 -20.77 -17.43 -10.14
N GLU A 269 -20.20 -18.63 -10.28
CA GLU A 269 -20.91 -19.89 -10.07
C GLU A 269 -21.48 -19.99 -8.64
N ASP A 270 -20.79 -19.40 -7.67
CA ASP A 270 -21.24 -19.34 -6.27
C ASP A 270 -22.46 -18.40 -6.12
N GLU A 271 -22.52 -17.33 -6.91
CA GLU A 271 -23.69 -16.43 -6.97
C GLU A 271 -24.87 -17.12 -7.67
N ILE A 272 -24.61 -17.89 -8.74
CA ILE A 272 -25.63 -18.73 -9.38
C ILE A 272 -26.14 -19.79 -8.41
N GLU A 273 -25.28 -20.48 -7.66
CA GLU A 273 -25.69 -21.46 -6.65
C GLU A 273 -26.47 -20.80 -5.51
N ALA A 274 -26.04 -19.62 -5.04
CA ALA A 274 -26.78 -18.87 -4.04
C ALA A 274 -28.16 -18.43 -4.55
N LEU A 275 -28.26 -17.99 -5.80
CA LEU A 275 -29.53 -17.68 -6.46
C LEU A 275 -30.39 -18.93 -6.61
N LYS A 276 -29.85 -20.05 -7.10
CA LYS A 276 -30.55 -21.34 -7.20
C LYS A 276 -31.09 -21.80 -5.85
N ARG A 277 -30.27 -21.70 -4.79
CA ARG A 277 -30.67 -21.97 -3.40
C ARG A 277 -31.80 -21.06 -2.92
N ASN A 278 -31.77 -19.78 -3.29
CA ASN A 278 -32.81 -18.81 -2.92
C ASN A 278 -34.11 -18.99 -3.72
N ILE A 279 -34.05 -19.54 -4.94
CA ILE A 279 -35.20 -19.77 -5.82
C ILE A 279 -35.77 -21.19 -5.67
N GLY A 280 -35.11 -22.07 -4.90
CA GLY A 280 -35.57 -23.44 -4.64
C GLY A 280 -35.39 -24.39 -5.81
N VAL A 281 -34.46 -24.07 -6.71
CA VAL A 281 -34.08 -24.93 -7.84
C VAL A 281 -32.78 -25.64 -7.43
N GLU A 282 -32.88 -26.91 -7.03
CA GLU A 282 -31.71 -27.78 -6.87
C GLU A 282 -31.06 -28.08 -8.23
#